data_AF-A0A0R2C470-F1
#
_entry.id   AF-A0A0R2C470-F1
#
_cell.length_a   1.000
_cell.length_b   1.000
_cell.length_c   1.000
_cell.angle_alpha   90.00
_cell.angle_beta   90.00
_cell.angle_gamma   90.00
#
_symmetry.space_group_name_H-M   'P 1'
#
loop_
_entity.id
_entity.type
_entity.pdbx_description
1 polymer ?
#
loop_
_entity_poly.entity_id
_entity_poly.type
_entity_poly.pdbx_seq_one_letter_code
_entity_poly.pdbx_strand_id
1 'polypeptide(L)'
;MAEFSAVTQRHILEKNDFLTADFLGSYLGKTLLRNGIAEETIRTITYFFVEANYNYYLRVPKRWTKASTERVLVDEFPRHVAFSVEEAHYIAPTLINYVIYLDTIGYIRNGAALKNAIEEATPELIENAGNPALYGPGKKFALAAIQAGIDLTDKKAILEYMQKYNEQFQQDFENDPENYDDFGDTSDLDQQVAGMADDDFLFNNFDNEDTMAVADSAPQNKLIDFKEAQKNIKKRRRLLKKRGKKKR
;
A
#
# COMPACT_ATOMS: atom_id res chain seq x y z
N MET A 1 10.19 14.83 -16.79
CA MET A 1 8.85 14.19 -16.67
C MET A 1 8.75 13.26 -15.47
N ALA A 2 9.81 12.54 -15.09
CA ALA A 2 9.82 11.67 -13.89
C ALA A 2 9.53 12.42 -12.57
N GLU A 3 10.05 13.64 -12.41
CA GLU A 3 9.91 14.43 -11.17
C GLU A 3 8.45 14.79 -10.82
N PHE A 4 7.60 15.04 -11.83
CA PHE A 4 6.17 15.30 -11.63
C PHE A 4 5.38 14.06 -11.18
N SER A 5 5.86 12.86 -11.54
CA SER A 5 5.26 11.59 -11.15
C SER A 5 5.54 11.28 -9.68
N ALA A 6 6.79 11.45 -9.24
CA ALA A 6 7.19 11.20 -7.85
C ALA A 6 6.50 12.14 -6.84
N VAL A 7 6.43 13.44 -7.15
CA VAL A 7 5.73 14.41 -6.30
C VAL A 7 4.24 14.09 -6.20
N THR A 8 3.63 13.66 -7.32
CA THR A 8 2.21 13.28 -7.34
C THR A 8 1.98 12.00 -6.53
N GLN A 9 2.83 11.00 -6.69
CA GLN A 9 2.79 9.75 -5.92
C GLN A 9 2.87 10.03 -4.42
N ARG A 10 3.87 10.80 -3.99
CA ARG A 10 4.04 11.19 -2.58
C ARG A 10 2.77 11.83 -2.02
N HIS A 11 2.19 12.80 -2.74
CA HIS A 11 0.96 13.45 -2.29
C HIS A 11 -0.23 12.49 -2.19
N ILE A 12 -0.32 11.51 -3.09
CA ILE A 12 -1.37 10.47 -3.06
C ILE A 12 -1.19 9.59 -1.82
N LEU A 13 0.04 9.18 -1.51
CA LEU A 13 0.37 8.31 -0.39
C LEU A 13 0.20 9.01 0.95
N GLU A 14 0.71 10.24 1.11
CA GLU A 14 0.45 11.08 2.31
C GLU A 14 -1.05 11.25 2.53
N LYS A 15 -1.81 11.43 1.43
CA LYS A 15 -3.26 11.55 1.53
C LYS A 15 -3.90 10.24 1.96
N ASN A 16 -3.39 9.11 1.46
CA ASN A 16 -3.85 7.78 1.86
C ASN A 16 -3.59 7.53 3.34
N ASP A 17 -2.42 7.87 3.88
CA ASP A 17 -2.11 7.67 5.29
C ASP A 17 -3.10 8.37 6.22
N PHE A 18 -3.45 9.62 5.89
CA PHE A 18 -4.50 10.35 6.59
C PHE A 18 -5.87 9.65 6.50
N LEU A 19 -6.23 9.13 5.32
CA LEU A 19 -7.50 8.44 5.11
C LEU A 19 -7.56 7.11 5.83
N THR A 20 -6.46 6.35 5.84
CA THR A 20 -6.31 5.10 6.58
C THR A 20 -6.39 5.34 8.08
N ALA A 21 -5.77 6.41 8.60
CA ALA A 21 -5.91 6.78 10.01
C ALA A 21 -7.36 7.12 10.41
N ASP A 22 -8.08 7.92 9.61
CA ASP A 22 -9.51 8.22 9.89
C ASP A 22 -10.40 6.97 9.69
N PHE A 23 -10.05 6.09 8.75
CA PHE A 23 -10.70 4.78 8.54
C PHE A 23 -10.56 3.87 9.77
N LEU A 24 -9.36 3.74 10.34
CA LEU A 24 -9.10 2.94 11.55
C LEU A 24 -9.90 3.48 12.76
N GLY A 25 -10.14 4.79 12.82
CA GLY A 25 -11.02 5.40 13.83
C GLY A 25 -12.52 5.13 13.62
N SER A 26 -12.93 4.74 12.42
CA SER A 26 -14.32 4.50 12.01
C SER A 26 -14.88 3.17 12.53
N TYR A 27 -16.19 2.97 12.41
CA TYR A 27 -16.83 1.70 12.76
C TYR A 27 -16.31 0.54 11.90
N LEU A 28 -16.07 0.77 10.60
CA LEU A 28 -15.61 -0.25 9.66
C LEU A 28 -14.18 -0.69 9.98
N GLY A 29 -13.25 0.27 10.20
CA GLY A 29 -11.89 -0.04 10.61
C GLY A 29 -11.83 -0.76 11.97
N LYS A 30 -12.58 -0.27 12.97
CA LYS A 30 -12.68 -0.93 14.28
C LYS A 30 -13.26 -2.34 14.22
N THR A 31 -14.09 -2.65 13.22
CA THR A 31 -14.62 -4.00 13.03
C THR A 31 -13.53 -4.96 12.59
N LEU A 32 -12.64 -4.54 11.68
CA LEU A 32 -11.49 -5.35 11.26
C LEU A 32 -10.53 -5.64 12.42
N LEU A 33 -10.22 -4.61 13.22
CA LEU A 33 -9.36 -4.75 14.40
C LEU A 33 -9.92 -5.75 15.42
N ARG A 34 -11.24 -5.70 15.67
CA ARG A 34 -11.92 -6.66 16.56
C ARG A 34 -11.94 -8.08 16.02
N ASN A 35 -11.89 -8.23 14.71
CA ASN A 35 -11.84 -9.53 14.04
C ASN A 35 -10.41 -10.09 13.97
N GLY A 36 -9.43 -9.43 14.60
CA GLY A 36 -8.06 -9.93 14.74
C GLY A 36 -7.12 -9.51 13.63
N ILE A 37 -7.53 -8.66 12.69
CA ILE A 37 -6.61 -8.10 11.68
C ILE A 37 -5.81 -6.98 12.34
N ALA A 38 -4.49 -7.10 12.37
CA ALA A 38 -3.61 -6.10 12.96
C ALA A 38 -3.69 -4.75 12.21
N GLU A 39 -3.49 -3.65 12.94
CA GLU A 39 -3.52 -2.30 12.34
C GLU A 39 -2.47 -2.16 11.23
N GLU A 40 -1.28 -2.70 11.43
CA GLU A 40 -0.18 -2.66 10.46
C GLU A 40 -0.52 -3.42 9.17
N THR A 41 -1.17 -4.58 9.29
CA THR A 41 -1.67 -5.32 8.13
C THR A 41 -2.69 -4.49 7.34
N ILE A 42 -3.62 -3.80 8.03
CA ILE A 42 -4.59 -2.91 7.37
C ILE A 42 -3.89 -1.75 6.65
N ARG A 43 -2.89 -1.14 7.29
CA ARG A 43 -2.09 -0.06 6.68
C ARG A 43 -1.37 -0.54 5.44
N THR A 44 -0.66 -1.67 5.53
CA THR A 44 0.05 -2.29 4.41
C THR A 44 -0.88 -2.55 3.23
N ILE A 45 -2.04 -3.20 3.47
CA ILE A 45 -3.02 -3.50 2.42
C ILE A 45 -3.53 -2.21 1.75
N THR A 46 -3.93 -1.21 2.54
CA THR A 46 -4.49 0.04 1.99
C THR A 46 -3.44 0.86 1.25
N TYR A 47 -2.22 0.95 1.80
CA TYR A 47 -1.09 1.62 1.18
C TYR A 47 -0.75 0.98 -0.17
N PHE A 48 -0.47 -0.33 -0.18
CA PHE A 48 -0.10 -1.05 -1.40
C PHE A 48 -1.18 -0.95 -2.47
N PHE A 49 -2.46 -1.08 -2.09
CA PHE A 49 -3.56 -0.94 -3.04
C PHE A 49 -3.57 0.44 -3.74
N VAL A 50 -3.31 1.51 -2.99
CA VAL A 50 -3.26 2.87 -3.54
C VAL A 50 -2.03 3.07 -4.41
N GLU A 51 -0.88 2.62 -3.92
CA GLU A 51 0.40 2.70 -4.63
C GLU A 51 0.35 1.94 -5.96
N ALA A 52 -0.04 0.67 -5.95
CA ALA A 52 -0.09 -0.17 -7.14
C ALA A 52 -1.07 0.39 -8.18
N ASN A 53 -2.22 0.90 -7.75
CA ASN A 53 -3.15 1.58 -8.67
C ASN A 53 -2.51 2.80 -9.36
N TYR A 54 -1.63 3.52 -8.66
CA TYR A 54 -0.93 4.66 -9.25
C TYR A 54 0.23 4.22 -10.14
N ASN A 55 1.12 3.36 -9.64
CA ASN A 55 2.36 2.99 -10.32
C ASN A 55 2.10 2.20 -11.61
N TYR A 56 1.18 1.24 -11.58
CA TYR A 56 0.93 0.35 -12.71
C TYR A 56 -0.22 0.80 -13.61
N TYR A 57 -1.19 1.54 -13.06
CA TYR A 57 -2.43 1.89 -13.78
C TYR A 57 -2.68 3.40 -13.89
N LEU A 58 -1.80 4.24 -13.34
CA LEU A 58 -1.90 5.70 -13.32
C LEU A 58 -3.26 6.19 -12.76
N ARG A 59 -3.80 5.45 -11.79
CA ARG A 59 -5.10 5.73 -11.16
C ARG A 59 -4.94 6.30 -9.77
N VAL A 60 -5.32 7.57 -9.64
CA VAL A 60 -5.58 8.19 -8.33
C VAL A 60 -6.89 7.66 -7.74
N PRO A 61 -7.09 7.70 -6.40
CA PRO A 61 -8.28 7.12 -5.75
C PRO A 61 -9.64 7.51 -6.34
N LYS A 62 -9.79 8.77 -6.73
CA LYS A 62 -11.04 9.28 -7.34
C LYS A 62 -11.32 8.76 -8.75
N ARG A 63 -10.36 8.02 -9.34
CA ARG A 63 -10.38 7.51 -10.71
C ARG A 63 -10.13 6.00 -10.77
N TRP A 64 -10.17 5.29 -9.65
CA TRP A 64 -10.14 3.83 -9.64
C TRP A 64 -11.31 3.26 -10.44
N THR A 65 -11.04 2.19 -11.16
CA THR A 65 -12.03 1.48 -11.98
C THR A 65 -12.12 0.03 -11.51
N LYS A 66 -13.18 -0.68 -11.90
CA LYS A 66 -13.31 -2.12 -11.68
C LYS A 66 -12.06 -2.86 -12.19
N ALA A 67 -11.68 -2.59 -13.43
CA ALA A 67 -10.53 -3.24 -14.06
C ALA A 67 -9.19 -2.96 -13.37
N SER A 68 -8.91 -1.73 -12.89
CA SER A 68 -7.64 -1.46 -12.19
C SER A 68 -7.63 -2.13 -10.81
N THR A 69 -8.77 -2.15 -10.13
CA THR A 69 -8.92 -2.85 -8.85
C THR A 69 -8.68 -4.35 -9.01
N GLU A 70 -9.33 -5.00 -9.98
CA GLU A 70 -9.17 -6.43 -10.23
C GLU A 70 -7.70 -6.78 -10.50
N ARG A 71 -7.04 -6.06 -11.40
CA ARG A 71 -5.63 -6.31 -11.71
C ARG A 71 -4.69 -6.11 -10.53
N VAL A 72 -4.91 -5.07 -9.71
CA VAL A 72 -4.14 -4.91 -8.48
C VAL A 72 -4.30 -6.12 -7.56
N LEU A 73 -5.50 -6.68 -7.46
CA LEU A 73 -5.76 -7.86 -6.64
C LEU A 73 -5.13 -9.14 -7.22
N VAL A 74 -5.28 -9.40 -8.51
CA VAL A 74 -4.87 -10.71 -9.08
C VAL A 74 -3.43 -10.73 -9.57
N ASP A 75 -2.88 -9.58 -9.97
CA ASP A 75 -1.52 -9.47 -10.50
C ASP A 75 -0.57 -8.91 -9.44
N GLU A 76 -0.87 -7.75 -8.87
CA GLU A 76 0.13 -6.99 -8.11
C GLU A 76 0.29 -7.49 -6.67
N PHE A 77 -0.80 -7.79 -5.96
CA PHE A 77 -0.70 -8.34 -4.60
C PHE A 77 0.07 -9.67 -4.57
N PRO A 78 -0.28 -10.68 -5.40
CA PRO A 78 0.45 -11.95 -5.44
C PRO A 78 1.92 -11.80 -5.83
N ARG A 79 2.22 -10.87 -6.74
CA ARG A 79 3.57 -10.62 -7.24
C ARG A 79 4.47 -9.89 -6.23
N HIS A 80 3.94 -8.93 -5.49
CA HIS A 80 4.76 -7.97 -4.72
C HIS A 80 4.64 -8.10 -3.19
N VAL A 81 3.49 -8.55 -2.67
CA VAL A 81 3.27 -8.56 -1.21
C VAL A 81 3.64 -9.91 -0.62
N ALA A 82 4.55 -9.90 0.35
CA ALA A 82 5.08 -11.08 1.05
C ALA A 82 4.14 -11.60 2.16
N PHE A 83 2.85 -11.70 1.86
CA PHE A 83 1.86 -12.32 2.74
C PHE A 83 1.83 -13.84 2.56
N SER A 84 1.57 -14.56 3.65
CA SER A 84 1.16 -15.95 3.58
C SER A 84 -0.22 -16.09 2.90
N VAL A 85 -0.59 -17.32 2.54
CA VAL A 85 -1.93 -17.59 1.98
C VAL A 85 -3.03 -17.23 2.98
N GLU A 86 -2.80 -17.48 4.27
CA GLU A 86 -3.71 -17.10 5.35
C GLU A 86 -3.84 -15.57 5.44
N GLU A 87 -2.73 -14.84 5.37
CA GLU A 87 -2.72 -13.37 5.41
C GLU A 87 -3.36 -12.75 4.16
N ALA A 88 -3.27 -13.42 3.00
CA ALA A 88 -3.96 -12.98 1.79
C ALA A 88 -5.49 -12.89 1.96
N HIS A 89 -6.07 -13.69 2.86
CA HIS A 89 -7.49 -13.62 3.20
C HIS A 89 -7.88 -12.31 3.91
N TYR A 90 -6.93 -11.53 4.43
CA TYR A 90 -7.18 -10.22 5.04
C TYR A 90 -7.34 -9.11 4.00
N ILE A 91 -6.86 -9.29 2.76
CA ILE A 91 -6.86 -8.27 1.71
C ILE A 91 -8.29 -7.86 1.36
N ALA A 92 -9.12 -8.82 0.94
CA ALA A 92 -10.50 -8.56 0.51
C ALA A 92 -11.37 -7.86 1.58
N PRO A 93 -11.51 -8.38 2.82
CA PRO A 93 -12.32 -7.71 3.84
C PRO A 93 -11.78 -6.32 4.19
N THR A 94 -10.46 -6.12 4.19
CA THR A 94 -9.85 -4.81 4.44
C THR A 94 -10.21 -3.81 3.35
N LEU A 95 -9.98 -4.17 2.08
CA LEU A 95 -10.24 -3.28 0.96
C LEU A 95 -11.73 -2.99 0.78
N ILE A 96 -12.62 -3.98 0.98
CA ILE A 96 -14.08 -3.77 0.95
C ILE A 96 -14.48 -2.72 1.99
N ASN A 97 -14.05 -2.88 3.24
CA ASN A 97 -14.37 -1.92 4.30
C ASN A 97 -13.78 -0.54 4.01
N TYR A 98 -12.56 -0.49 3.44
CA TYR A 98 -11.91 0.76 3.10
C TYR A 98 -12.63 1.51 1.98
N VAL A 99 -12.97 0.86 0.86
CA VAL A 99 -13.67 1.53 -0.26
C VAL A 99 -15.08 1.97 0.12
N ILE A 100 -15.80 1.19 0.96
CA ILE A 100 -17.09 1.60 1.51
C ILE A 100 -16.93 2.83 2.40
N TYR A 101 -15.90 2.86 3.25
CA TYR A 101 -15.61 4.01 4.09
C TYR A 101 -15.32 5.26 3.25
N LEU A 102 -14.46 5.15 2.22
CA LEU A 102 -14.12 6.25 1.32
C LEU A 102 -15.34 6.81 0.58
N ASP A 103 -16.27 5.94 0.18
CA ASP A 103 -17.53 6.33 -0.46
C ASP A 103 -18.47 7.02 0.55
N THR A 104 -18.55 6.50 1.78
CA THR A 104 -19.37 7.05 2.87
C THR A 104 -18.96 8.49 3.24
N ILE A 105 -17.67 8.80 3.21
CA ILE A 105 -17.17 10.17 3.44
C ILE A 105 -17.21 11.05 2.17
N GLY A 106 -17.61 10.48 1.02
CA GLY A 106 -17.69 11.16 -0.27
C GLY A 106 -16.34 11.46 -0.92
N TYR A 107 -15.29 10.71 -0.56
CA TYR A 107 -13.97 10.85 -1.15
C TYR A 107 -13.90 10.20 -2.54
N ILE A 108 -14.47 9.00 -2.67
CA ILE A 108 -14.78 8.36 -3.95
C ILE A 108 -16.31 8.35 -4.20
N ARG A 109 -16.75 7.86 -5.36
CA ARG A 109 -18.18 7.82 -5.74
C ARG A 109 -18.66 6.46 -6.25
N ASN A 110 -17.74 5.53 -6.44
CA ASN A 110 -17.98 4.23 -7.05
C ASN A 110 -17.68 3.08 -6.07
N GLY A 111 -17.81 3.33 -4.75
CA GLY A 111 -17.49 2.34 -3.72
C GLY A 111 -18.18 1.00 -3.92
N ALA A 112 -19.46 1.00 -4.30
CA ALA A 112 -20.20 -0.22 -4.61
C ALA A 112 -19.62 -1.02 -5.79
N ALA A 113 -19.17 -0.33 -6.86
CA ALA A 113 -18.56 -1.00 -8.00
C ALA A 113 -17.20 -1.60 -7.65
N LEU A 114 -16.40 -0.89 -6.84
CA LEU A 114 -15.09 -1.39 -6.38
C LEU A 114 -15.24 -2.54 -5.40
N LYS A 115 -16.22 -2.50 -4.50
CA LYS A 115 -16.57 -3.62 -3.62
C LYS A 115 -16.84 -4.89 -4.43
N ASN A 116 -17.71 -4.80 -5.44
CA ASN A 116 -18.05 -5.96 -6.26
C ASN A 116 -16.82 -6.49 -7.02
N ALA A 117 -15.98 -5.59 -7.56
CA ALA A 117 -14.72 -5.95 -8.20
C ALA A 117 -13.79 -6.74 -7.25
N ILE A 118 -13.69 -6.29 -5.99
CA ILE A 118 -12.88 -6.98 -4.98
C ILE A 118 -13.44 -8.37 -4.67
N GLU A 119 -14.76 -8.48 -4.47
CA GLU A 119 -15.41 -9.76 -4.18
C GLU A 119 -15.26 -10.76 -5.34
N GLU A 120 -15.42 -10.29 -6.58
CA GLU A 120 -15.26 -11.10 -7.78
C GLU A 120 -13.82 -11.59 -7.98
N ALA A 121 -12.83 -10.75 -7.69
CA ALA A 121 -11.41 -11.10 -7.83
C ALA A 121 -10.83 -11.90 -6.65
N THR A 122 -11.55 -12.03 -5.54
CA THR A 122 -11.02 -12.66 -4.31
C THR A 122 -10.58 -14.12 -4.51
N PRO A 123 -11.35 -15.00 -5.20
CA PRO A 123 -10.92 -16.38 -5.41
C PRO A 123 -9.58 -16.49 -6.15
N GLU A 124 -9.43 -15.72 -7.23
CA GLU A 124 -8.20 -15.69 -8.04
C GLU A 124 -7.03 -15.06 -7.28
N LEU A 125 -7.27 -14.02 -6.47
CA LEU A 125 -6.26 -13.46 -5.56
C LEU A 125 -5.69 -14.54 -4.63
N ILE A 126 -6.55 -15.35 -3.99
CA ILE A 126 -6.10 -16.38 -3.05
C ILE A 126 -5.34 -17.50 -3.78
N GLU A 127 -5.82 -17.92 -4.96
CA GLU A 127 -5.14 -18.90 -5.80
C GLU A 127 -3.74 -18.40 -6.20
N ASN A 128 -3.65 -17.17 -6.71
CA ASN A 128 -2.39 -16.58 -7.17
C ASN A 128 -1.44 -16.31 -6.00
N ALA A 129 -1.96 -15.91 -4.83
CA ALA A 129 -1.15 -15.69 -3.64
C ALA A 129 -0.48 -16.98 -3.14
N GLY A 130 -1.03 -18.16 -3.46
CA GLY A 130 -0.45 -19.46 -3.15
C GLY A 130 0.43 -20.05 -4.25
N ASN A 131 0.67 -19.33 -5.36
CA ASN A 131 1.41 -19.82 -6.52
C ASN A 131 2.80 -19.15 -6.63
N PRO A 132 3.90 -19.83 -6.24
CA PRO A 132 5.25 -19.27 -6.30
C PRO A 132 5.73 -18.85 -7.69
N ALA A 133 5.14 -19.42 -8.76
CA ALA A 133 5.49 -19.05 -10.14
C ALA A 133 5.06 -17.62 -10.50
N LEU A 134 4.12 -17.04 -9.75
CA LEU A 134 3.63 -15.67 -9.97
C LEU A 134 4.37 -14.62 -9.13
N TYR A 135 5.28 -15.04 -8.25
CA TYR A 135 5.99 -14.11 -7.37
C TYR A 135 7.03 -13.31 -8.13
N GLY A 136 7.04 -12.00 -7.91
CA GLY A 136 8.08 -11.12 -8.42
C GLY A 136 9.40 -11.29 -7.65
N PRO A 137 10.51 -10.78 -8.20
CA PRO A 137 11.84 -10.88 -7.58
C PRO A 137 11.86 -10.34 -6.14
N GLY A 138 11.27 -9.16 -5.90
CA GLY A 138 11.23 -8.57 -4.56
C GLY A 138 10.50 -9.43 -3.51
N LYS A 139 9.38 -10.06 -3.88
CA LYS A 139 8.67 -10.99 -2.99
C LYS A 139 9.47 -12.26 -2.74
N LYS A 140 10.08 -12.85 -3.78
CA LYS A 140 10.95 -14.02 -3.65
C LYS A 140 12.11 -13.73 -2.70
N PHE A 141 12.76 -12.58 -2.85
CA PHE A 141 13.81 -12.11 -1.95
C PHE A 141 13.30 -11.96 -0.51
N ALA A 142 12.18 -11.26 -0.30
CA ALA A 142 11.61 -11.06 1.03
C ALA A 142 11.26 -12.38 1.73
N LEU A 143 10.67 -13.33 1.00
CA LEU A 143 10.36 -14.67 1.53
C LEU A 143 11.62 -15.46 1.85
N ALA A 144 12.66 -15.38 1.03
CA ALA A 144 13.95 -16.02 1.30
C ALA A 144 14.63 -15.43 2.54
N ALA A 145 14.59 -14.11 2.70
CA ALA A 145 15.10 -13.41 3.88
C ALA A 145 14.35 -13.83 5.16
N ILE A 146 13.02 -13.87 5.12
CA ILE A 146 12.17 -14.34 6.24
C ILE A 146 12.52 -15.79 6.59
N GLN A 147 12.68 -16.67 5.58
CA GLN A 147 13.04 -18.07 5.79
C GLN A 147 14.45 -18.22 6.40
N ALA A 148 15.36 -17.30 6.08
CA ALA A 148 16.69 -17.22 6.67
C ALA A 148 16.69 -16.59 8.09
N GLY A 149 15.52 -16.19 8.61
CA GLY A 149 15.39 -15.56 9.93
C GLY A 149 15.90 -14.12 9.97
N ILE A 150 16.00 -13.47 8.81
CA ILE A 150 16.36 -12.05 8.73
C ILE A 150 15.16 -11.21 9.12
N ASP A 151 15.38 -10.32 10.08
CA ASP A 151 14.41 -9.29 10.42
C ASP A 151 14.37 -8.25 9.30
N LEU A 152 13.23 -8.14 8.61
CA LEU A 152 13.07 -7.18 7.52
C LEU A 152 13.01 -5.74 8.01
N THR A 153 12.88 -5.48 9.31
CA THR A 153 12.96 -4.11 9.85
C THR A 153 14.41 -3.63 10.03
N ASP A 154 15.37 -4.55 10.08
CA ASP A 154 16.78 -4.24 10.20
C ASP A 154 17.40 -3.97 8.82
N LYS A 155 17.49 -2.69 8.46
CA LYS A 155 18.10 -2.23 7.20
C LYS A 155 19.50 -2.81 6.98
N LYS A 156 20.30 -2.94 8.04
CA LYS A 156 21.66 -3.46 7.93
C LYS A 156 21.62 -4.96 7.63
N ALA A 157 20.77 -5.72 8.33
CA ALA A 157 20.62 -7.15 8.09
C ALA A 157 20.12 -7.45 6.68
N ILE A 158 19.16 -6.65 6.16
CA ILE A 158 18.70 -6.78 4.77
C ILE A 158 19.83 -6.53 3.78
N LEU A 159 20.60 -5.45 3.93
CA LEU A 159 21.68 -5.11 3.01
C LEU A 159 22.77 -6.19 2.98
N GLU A 160 23.14 -6.71 4.15
CA GLU A 160 24.09 -7.83 4.25
C GLU A 160 23.54 -9.12 3.61
N TYR A 161 22.24 -9.39 3.77
CA TYR A 161 21.60 -10.55 3.14
C TYR A 161 21.49 -10.38 1.62
N MET A 162 21.18 -9.19 1.13
CA MET A 162 21.07 -8.87 -0.29
C MET A 162 22.38 -9.10 -1.03
N GLN A 163 23.52 -8.67 -0.45
CA GLN A 163 24.83 -8.94 -1.04
C GLN A 163 25.08 -10.44 -1.22
N LYS A 164 24.81 -11.24 -0.18
CA LYS A 164 24.95 -12.71 -0.24
C LYS A 164 23.99 -13.34 -1.25
N TYR A 165 22.74 -12.86 -1.28
CA TYR A 165 21.72 -13.33 -2.21
C TYR A 165 22.12 -13.06 -3.66
N ASN A 166 22.64 -11.87 -3.96
CA ASN A 166 23.11 -11.49 -5.29
C ASN A 166 24.36 -12.26 -5.72
N GLU A 167 25.31 -12.50 -4.80
CA GLU A 167 26.48 -13.34 -5.07
C GLU A 167 26.10 -14.77 -5.43
N GLN A 168 25.14 -15.35 -4.69
CA GLN A 168 24.63 -16.68 -4.97
C GLN A 168 23.87 -16.73 -6.31
N PHE A 169 23.06 -15.70 -6.58
CA PHE A 169 22.32 -15.55 -7.82
C PHE A 169 23.24 -15.47 -9.06
N GLN A 170 24.37 -14.76 -8.96
CA GLN A 170 25.39 -14.70 -10.02
C GLN A 170 26.08 -16.05 -10.23
N GLN A 171 26.41 -16.77 -9.14
CA GLN A 171 27.01 -18.10 -9.24
C GLN A 171 26.07 -19.11 -9.90
N ASP A 172 24.78 -19.09 -9.57
CA ASP A 172 23.79 -20.00 -10.16
C ASP A 172 23.61 -19.71 -11.67
N PHE A 173 23.59 -18.43 -12.06
CA PHE A 173 23.55 -18.02 -13.48
C PHE A 173 24.79 -18.49 -14.26
N GLU A 174 25.98 -18.36 -13.69
CA GLU A 174 27.22 -18.79 -14.33
C GLU A 174 27.31 -20.31 -14.50
N ASN A 175 26.69 -21.09 -13.60
CA ASN A 175 26.79 -22.55 -13.58
C ASN A 175 25.75 -23.25 -14.48
N ASP A 176 24.55 -22.68 -14.67
CA ASP A 176 23.49 -23.30 -15.49
C ASP A 176 22.65 -22.23 -16.23
N PRO A 177 23.17 -21.63 -17.30
CA PRO A 177 22.50 -20.55 -18.02
C PRO A 177 21.28 -21.01 -18.84
N GLU A 178 21.14 -22.32 -19.12
CA GLU A 178 20.02 -22.87 -19.92
C GLU A 178 18.79 -23.24 -19.09
N ASN A 179 18.96 -23.50 -17.80
CA ASN A 179 17.88 -23.77 -16.84
C ASN A 179 17.53 -22.54 -15.99
N TYR A 180 18.04 -21.38 -16.39
CA TYR A 180 17.88 -20.14 -15.68
C TYR A 180 16.55 -19.48 -16.05
N ASP A 181 15.66 -19.42 -15.06
CA ASP A 181 14.43 -18.66 -15.15
C ASP A 181 14.79 -17.15 -15.18
N ASP A 182 14.80 -16.56 -16.38
CA ASP A 182 15.01 -15.13 -16.65
C ASP A 182 13.94 -14.28 -15.95
N PHE A 183 14.15 -14.00 -14.67
CA PHE A 183 13.33 -13.09 -13.88
C PHE A 183 14.04 -11.75 -13.69
N GLY A 184 14.55 -11.19 -14.79
CA GLY A 184 14.77 -9.77 -14.91
C GLY A 184 16.00 -9.22 -14.22
N ASP A 185 16.52 -8.17 -14.84
CA ASP A 185 17.60 -7.31 -14.36
C ASP A 185 17.43 -6.95 -12.87
N THR A 186 18.36 -7.39 -12.04
CA THR A 186 18.42 -7.03 -10.61
C THR A 186 18.74 -5.54 -10.40
N SER A 187 19.01 -4.77 -11.46
CA SER A 187 19.12 -3.32 -11.38
C SER A 187 17.85 -2.65 -10.85
N ASP A 188 16.66 -3.25 -11.06
CA ASP A 188 15.40 -2.78 -10.48
C ASP A 188 15.36 -3.03 -8.95
N LEU A 189 16.00 -4.09 -8.44
CA LEU A 189 16.17 -4.32 -7.00
C LEU A 189 17.21 -3.36 -6.41
N ASP A 190 18.32 -3.11 -7.11
CA ASP A 190 19.32 -2.13 -6.66
C ASP A 190 18.76 -0.70 -6.63
N GLN A 191 17.91 -0.32 -7.60
CA GLN A 191 17.19 0.96 -7.60
C GLN A 191 16.05 1.00 -6.59
N GLN A 192 15.28 -0.09 -6.40
CA GLN A 192 14.26 -0.16 -5.35
C GLN A 192 14.89 -0.10 -3.97
N VAL A 193 16.04 -0.73 -3.74
CA VAL A 193 16.70 -0.74 -2.42
C VAL A 193 17.47 0.55 -2.16
N ALA A 194 18.06 1.18 -3.18
CA ALA A 194 18.56 2.56 -3.06
C ALA A 194 17.41 3.54 -2.74
N GLY A 195 16.25 3.35 -3.37
CA GLY A 195 15.01 4.05 -3.02
C GLY A 195 14.47 3.71 -1.62
N MET A 196 14.64 2.48 -1.12
CA MET A 196 14.28 2.05 0.24
C MET A 196 15.29 2.47 1.31
N ALA A 197 16.49 2.85 0.92
CA ALA A 197 17.51 3.41 1.80
C ALA A 197 17.28 4.91 2.01
N ASP A 198 16.77 5.61 0.97
CA ASP A 198 16.50 7.05 0.98
C ASP A 198 15.04 7.41 1.33
N ASP A 199 14.07 6.53 1.06
CA ASP A 199 12.69 6.61 1.56
C ASP A 199 12.44 5.48 2.58
N ASP A 200 11.69 5.80 3.62
CA ASP A 200 11.27 4.99 4.77
C ASP A 200 10.34 3.80 4.44
N PHE A 201 10.57 3.17 3.28
CA PHE A 201 9.60 2.62 2.34
C PHE A 201 9.05 1.23 2.69
N LEU A 202 9.56 0.56 3.73
CA LEU A 202 8.94 -0.68 4.20
C LEU A 202 8.66 -0.76 5.70
N PHE A 203 9.31 0.04 6.58
CA PHE A 203 9.29 -0.29 8.02
C PHE A 203 9.37 0.89 9.01
N ASN A 204 9.23 2.16 8.61
CA ASN A 204 9.36 3.29 9.56
C ASN A 204 8.01 3.84 10.07
N ASN A 205 7.18 2.95 10.63
CA ASN A 205 6.22 3.34 11.69
C ASN A 205 6.57 2.72 13.05
N PHE A 206 7.77 2.15 13.18
CA PHE A 206 8.33 1.77 14.47
C PHE A 206 8.93 3.02 15.16
N ASP A 207 8.33 3.38 16.28
CA ASP A 207 8.76 4.35 17.31
C ASP A 207 9.01 5.81 16.89
N ASN A 208 8.01 6.66 17.14
CA ASN A 208 8.24 8.09 17.36
C ASN A 208 7.59 8.52 18.69
N GLU A 209 8.24 8.17 19.79
CA GLU A 209 8.36 9.09 20.93
C GLU A 209 9.66 9.89 20.74
N ASP A 210 9.56 11.21 20.87
CA ASP A 210 10.62 12.22 20.78
C ASP A 210 11.25 12.51 19.40
N THR A 211 10.83 13.65 18.81
CA THR A 211 11.75 14.78 18.56
C THR A 211 10.98 16.04 18.14
N MET A 212 10.86 16.98 19.09
CA MET A 212 10.78 18.40 18.77
C MET A 212 12.19 18.91 18.44
N ALA A 213 12.37 19.66 17.34
CA ALA A 213 13.07 20.96 17.25
C ALA A 213 13.69 21.28 15.86
N VAL A 214 13.21 22.38 15.25
CA VAL A 214 13.95 23.44 14.48
C VAL A 214 14.59 23.02 13.12
N ALA A 215 14.59 23.74 11.99
CA ALA A 215 14.36 25.13 11.52
C ALA A 215 13.91 25.06 10.03
N ASP A 216 13.02 25.90 9.48
CA ASP A 216 13.06 27.33 9.12
C ASP A 216 13.49 27.64 7.66
N SER A 217 12.64 28.42 6.99
CA SER A 217 12.78 29.21 5.74
C SER A 217 12.45 28.64 4.31
N ALA A 218 11.26 29.07 3.83
CA ALA A 218 10.86 29.50 2.46
C ALA A 218 10.40 28.46 1.38
N PRO A 219 9.58 28.86 0.36
CA PRO A 219 8.68 30.02 0.22
C PRO A 219 7.18 29.64 0.04
N GLN A 220 6.31 30.58 0.42
CA GLN A 220 4.85 30.43 0.41
C GLN A 220 4.27 30.42 -1.01
N ASN A 221 3.65 29.30 -1.42
CA ASN A 221 2.78 29.28 -2.58
C ASN A 221 1.44 28.62 -2.21
N LYS A 222 0.39 29.45 -2.13
CA LYS A 222 -1.04 29.18 -1.86
C LYS A 222 -1.40 27.70 -1.56
N LEU A 223 -1.01 27.21 -0.38
CA LEU A 223 -1.68 26.09 0.26
C LEU A 223 -3.13 26.52 0.52
N ILE A 224 -4.09 25.75 0.02
CA ILE A 224 -5.45 25.79 0.54
C ILE A 224 -5.34 25.51 2.04
N ASP A 225 -5.65 26.51 2.87
CA ASP A 225 -5.52 26.42 4.32
C ASP A 225 -6.26 25.16 4.81
N PHE A 226 -5.49 24.17 5.26
CA PHE A 226 -6.01 22.88 5.72
C PHE A 226 -7.01 23.06 6.87
N LYS A 227 -6.89 24.14 7.65
CA LYS A 227 -7.86 24.51 8.69
C LYS A 227 -9.19 24.96 8.09
N GLU A 228 -9.16 25.64 6.95
CA GLU A 228 -10.35 26.06 6.21
C GLU A 228 -11.06 24.87 5.55
N ALA A 229 -10.30 23.91 5.00
CA ALA A 229 -10.83 22.65 4.49
C ALA A 229 -11.51 21.82 5.61
N GLN A 230 -10.88 21.69 6.78
CA GLN A 230 -11.47 21.00 7.94
C GLN A 230 -12.73 21.72 8.47
N LYS A 231 -12.72 23.06 8.51
CA LYS A 231 -13.89 23.88 8.89
C LYS A 231 -15.07 23.63 7.94
N ASN A 232 -14.81 23.53 6.65
CA ASN A 232 -15.84 23.27 5.63
C ASN A 232 -16.43 21.86 5.72
N ILE A 233 -15.61 20.84 6.00
CA ILE A 233 -16.08 19.45 6.22
C ILE A 233 -16.94 19.35 7.48
N LYS A 234 -16.52 19.98 8.58
CA LYS A 234 -17.28 20.00 9.85
C LYS A 234 -18.62 20.74 9.69
N LYS A 235 -18.64 21.82 8.90
CA LYS A 235 -19.86 22.57 8.54
C LYS A 235 -20.84 21.73 7.71
N ARG A 236 -20.35 20.98 6.71
CA ARG A 236 -21.18 20.06 5.90
C ARG A 236 -21.77 18.90 6.72
N ARG A 237 -20.97 18.28 7.61
CA ARG A 237 -21.46 17.25 8.55
C ARG A 237 -22.60 17.76 9.45
N ARG A 238 -22.53 19.02 9.92
CA ARG A 238 -23.61 19.64 10.70
C ARG A 238 -24.88 19.91 9.88
N LEU A 239 -24.75 20.33 8.62
CA LEU A 239 -25.88 20.59 7.73
C LEU A 239 -26.64 19.31 7.35
N LEU A 240 -25.93 18.20 7.11
CA LEU A 240 -26.53 16.90 6.80
C LEU A 240 -27.30 16.33 8.01
N LYS A 241 -26.76 16.46 9.22
CA LYS A 241 -27.48 16.09 10.47
C LYS A 241 -28.74 16.91 10.71
N LYS A 242 -28.77 18.19 10.31
CA LYS A 242 -29.98 19.03 10.41
C LYS A 242 -31.05 18.68 9.38
N ARG A 243 -30.66 18.26 8.17
CA ARG A 243 -31.60 17.84 7.11
C ARG A 243 -32.29 16.50 7.42
N GLY A 244 -31.62 15.58 8.10
CA GLY A 244 -32.21 14.31 8.54
C GLY A 244 -33.25 14.42 9.66
N LYS A 245 -33.25 15.51 10.44
CA LYS A 245 -34.23 15.73 11.53
C LYS A 245 -35.55 16.38 11.10
N LYS A 246 -35.67 16.85 9.85
CA LYS A 246 -36.88 17.52 9.33
C LYS A 246 -37.83 16.60 8.54
N LYS A 247 -37.56 15.29 8.49
CA LYS A 247 -38.41 14.28 7.81
C LYS A 247 -39.10 13.32 8.80
N ARG A 248 -39.43 13.79 10.00
CA ARG A 248 -40.31 13.09 10.95
C ARG A 248 -41.56 13.94 11.18
#